data_AF-A0A2V7FI35-F1
#
_entry.id   AF-A0A2V7FI35-F1
#
_cell.length_a   1.000
_cell.length_b   1.000
_cell.length_c   1.000
_cell.angle_alpha   90.00
_cell.angle_beta   90.00
_cell.angle_gamma   90.00
#
_symmetry.space_group_name_H-M   'P 1'
#
loop_
_entity.id
_entity.type
_entity.pdbx_description
1 polymer ?
#
loop_
_entity_poly.entity_id
_entity_poly.type
_entity_poly.pdbx_seq_one_letter_code
_entity_poly.pdbx_strand_id
1 'polypeptide(L)'
;MRTLVRGRLLRSRTLHGFLFTAPLLFLFAAFVIYPMGMGVWFALDADAYRALFSDPIFRQTAINTLWYVGVAVNVKLVLALLLSGILDYPFRWIRVLAALFLIPWAIPALPGILSFRWMLNSQWGIFNYLLTVFGLPSVPWLAQYWTALG
;
A
#
# COMPACT_ATOMS: atom_id res chain seq x y z
N MET A 1 2.12 -23.86 -55.95
CA MET A 1 3.16 -24.11 -54.91
C MET A 1 3.19 -23.05 -53.77
N ARG A 2 2.12 -22.26 -53.53
CA ARG A 2 2.08 -21.21 -52.47
C ARG A 2 1.09 -21.50 -51.32
N THR A 3 0.35 -22.61 -51.38
CA THR A 3 -0.75 -22.90 -50.46
C THR A 3 -0.38 -23.81 -49.28
N LEU A 4 0.78 -24.49 -49.31
CA LEU A 4 1.16 -25.47 -48.28
C LEU A 4 1.90 -24.89 -47.06
N VAL A 5 2.42 -23.66 -47.15
CA VAL A 5 3.18 -23.03 -46.05
C VAL A 5 2.26 -22.51 -44.93
N ARG A 6 1.03 -22.07 -45.29
CA ARG A 6 0.07 -21.46 -44.36
C ARG A 6 -0.50 -22.46 -43.34
N GLY A 7 -0.52 -23.75 -43.66
CA GLY A 7 -1.04 -24.81 -42.78
C GLY A 7 -0.09 -25.24 -41.65
N ARG A 8 1.18 -24.83 -41.67
CA ARG A 8 2.18 -25.26 -40.68
C ARG A 8 2.27 -24.35 -39.45
N LEU A 9 1.96 -23.06 -39.61
CA LEU A 9 1.97 -22.07 -38.52
C LEU A 9 0.79 -22.30 -37.54
N LEU A 10 -0.39 -22.63 -38.05
CA LEU A 10 -1.58 -22.98 -37.26
C LEU A 10 -1.51 -24.38 -36.63
N ARG A 11 -0.43 -25.15 -36.81
CA ARG A 11 -0.18 -26.43 -36.12
C ARG A 11 0.94 -26.33 -35.09
N SER A 12 1.55 -25.15 -34.96
CA SER A 12 2.58 -24.88 -33.95
C SER A 12 1.92 -24.59 -32.61
N ARG A 13 2.21 -25.42 -31.60
CA ARG A 13 1.77 -25.19 -30.21
C ARG A 13 2.22 -23.82 -29.68
N THR A 14 3.31 -23.29 -30.21
CA THR A 14 3.88 -21.98 -29.85
C THR A 14 3.00 -20.81 -30.30
N LEU A 15 2.40 -20.87 -31.50
CA LEU A 15 1.53 -19.80 -32.00
C LEU A 15 0.27 -19.65 -31.12
N HIS A 16 -0.31 -20.79 -30.71
CA HIS A 16 -1.46 -20.79 -29.80
C HIS A 16 -1.09 -20.20 -28.45
N GLY A 17 0.08 -20.54 -27.89
CA GLY A 17 0.57 -19.92 -26.65
C GLY A 17 0.71 -18.41 -26.75
N PHE A 18 1.24 -17.89 -27.86
CA PHE A 18 1.31 -16.45 -28.11
C PHE A 18 -0.07 -15.81 -28.28
N LEU A 19 -1.00 -16.45 -28.99
CA LEU A 19 -2.35 -15.92 -29.16
C LEU A 19 -3.14 -15.87 -27.83
N PHE A 20 -2.96 -16.86 -26.95
CA PHE A 20 -3.58 -16.84 -25.61
C PHE A 20 -2.98 -15.78 -24.68
N THR A 21 -1.69 -15.48 -24.83
CA THR A 21 -1.01 -14.47 -24.00
C THR A 21 -1.10 -13.05 -24.58
N ALA A 22 -1.37 -12.91 -25.88
CA ALA A 22 -1.44 -11.62 -26.55
C ALA A 22 -2.43 -10.62 -25.92
N PRO A 23 -3.66 -11.01 -25.49
CA PRO A 23 -4.57 -10.09 -24.81
C PRO A 23 -4.01 -9.59 -23.48
N LEU A 24 -3.36 -10.46 -22.70
CA LEU A 24 -2.74 -10.09 -21.42
C LEU A 24 -1.56 -9.16 -21.65
N LEU A 25 -0.69 -9.46 -22.62
CA LEU A 25 0.45 -8.61 -22.96
C LEU A 25 0.00 -7.25 -23.48
N PHE A 26 -1.06 -7.20 -24.27
CA PHE A 26 -1.66 -5.96 -24.73
C PHE A 26 -2.20 -5.13 -23.55
N LEU A 27 -2.97 -5.74 -22.63
CA LEU A 27 -3.45 -5.05 -21.44
C LEU A 27 -2.31 -4.56 -20.55
N PHE A 28 -1.27 -5.38 -20.35
CA PHE A 28 -0.08 -4.98 -19.59
C PHE A 28 0.63 -3.80 -20.27
N ALA A 29 0.81 -3.84 -21.58
CA ALA A 29 1.41 -2.74 -22.32
C ALA A 29 0.57 -1.45 -22.23
N ALA A 30 -0.76 -1.57 -22.39
CA ALA A 30 -1.67 -0.42 -22.40
C ALA A 30 -1.87 0.21 -21.01
N PHE A 31 -1.95 -0.60 -19.94
CA PHE A 31 -2.29 -0.12 -18.60
C PHE A 31 -1.10 -0.03 -17.63
N VAL A 32 0.05 -0.63 -17.97
CA VAL A 32 1.25 -0.56 -17.13
C VAL A 32 2.38 0.15 -17.88
N ILE A 33 2.79 -0.36 -19.04
CA ILE A 33 3.97 0.18 -19.75
C ILE A 33 3.70 1.58 -20.28
N TYR A 34 2.55 1.81 -20.93
CA TYR A 34 2.19 3.10 -21.50
C TYR A 34 2.15 4.23 -20.44
N PRO A 35 1.38 4.12 -19.33
CA PRO A 35 1.38 5.17 -18.31
C PRO A 35 2.73 5.33 -17.61
N MET A 36 3.51 4.25 -17.44
CA MET A 36 4.86 4.33 -16.88
C MET A 36 5.82 5.10 -17.81
N GLY A 37 5.75 4.84 -19.13
CA GLY A 37 6.51 5.60 -20.13
C GLY A 37 6.13 7.07 -20.16
N MET A 38 4.82 7.39 -20.07
CA MET A 38 4.34 8.76 -19.93
C MET A 38 4.86 9.43 -18.65
N GLY A 39 4.88 8.71 -17.52
CA GLY A 39 5.45 9.20 -16.27
C GLY A 39 6.93 9.55 -16.39
N VAL A 40 7.71 8.68 -17.05
CA VAL A 40 9.13 8.97 -17.34
C VAL A 40 9.27 10.18 -18.26
N TRP A 41 8.42 10.30 -19.28
CA TRP A 41 8.42 11.46 -20.18
C TRP A 41 8.19 12.78 -19.43
N PHE A 42 7.21 12.83 -18.52
CA PHE A 42 6.99 14.01 -17.67
C PHE A 42 8.17 14.26 -16.71
N ALA A 43 8.80 13.20 -16.23
CA ALA A 43 9.99 13.27 -15.37
C ALA A 43 11.27 13.72 -16.11
N LEU A 44 11.24 13.96 -17.43
CA LEU A 44 12.38 14.57 -18.13
C LEU A 44 12.37 16.10 -18.06
N ASP A 45 11.28 16.71 -17.62
CA ASP A 45 11.17 18.16 -17.48
C ASP A 45 11.93 18.66 -16.23
N ALA A 46 13.03 19.39 -16.46
CA ALA A 46 13.86 19.94 -15.39
C ALA A 46 13.14 21.06 -14.60
N ASP A 47 12.22 21.80 -15.22
CA ASP A 47 11.49 22.88 -14.55
C ASP A 47 10.47 22.35 -13.55
N ALA A 48 9.88 21.18 -13.83
CA ALA A 48 9.02 20.47 -12.89
C ALA A 48 9.73 20.15 -11.57
N TYR A 49 11.01 19.74 -11.62
CA TYR A 49 11.79 19.50 -10.40
C TYR A 49 12.13 20.78 -9.65
N ARG A 50 12.49 21.86 -10.36
CA ARG A 50 12.76 23.16 -9.72
C ARG A 50 11.54 23.65 -8.96
N ALA A 51 10.36 23.57 -9.58
CA ALA A 51 9.10 23.91 -8.92
C ALA A 51 8.85 23.01 -7.70
N LEU A 52 9.02 21.69 -7.84
CA LEU A 52 8.82 20.72 -6.75
C LEU A 52 9.73 20.97 -5.54
N PHE A 53 11.03 21.20 -5.76
CA PHE A 53 11.97 21.44 -4.66
C PHE A 53 11.83 22.83 -4.03
N SER A 54 11.22 23.78 -4.74
CA SER A 54 10.87 25.09 -4.18
C SER A 54 9.60 25.06 -3.31
N ASP A 55 8.79 24.00 -3.42
CA ASP A 55 7.55 23.86 -2.65
C ASP A 55 7.84 23.43 -1.20
N PRO A 56 7.50 24.26 -0.19
CA PRO A 56 7.67 23.89 1.21
C PRO A 56 6.82 22.68 1.63
N ILE A 57 5.67 22.45 0.99
CA ILE A 57 4.80 21.30 1.28
C ILE A 57 5.51 20.02 0.86
N PHE A 58 6.10 19.99 -0.33
CA PHE A 58 6.84 18.82 -0.82
C PHE A 58 7.93 18.39 0.16
N ARG A 59 8.73 19.35 0.66
CA ARG A 59 9.79 19.06 1.63
C ARG A 59 9.23 18.45 2.91
N GLN A 60 8.13 19.00 3.45
CA GLN A 60 7.49 18.45 4.64
C GLN A 60 6.95 17.03 4.39
N THR A 61 6.23 16.82 3.29
CA THR A 61 5.67 15.51 2.93
C THR A 61 6.77 14.46 2.70
N ALA A 62 7.88 14.83 2.08
CA ALA A 62 9.03 13.96 1.90
C ALA A 62 9.65 13.55 3.24
N ILE A 63 9.87 14.50 4.15
CA ILE A 63 10.39 14.22 5.49
C ILE A 63 9.43 13.30 6.27
N ASN A 64 8.13 13.58 6.24
CA ASN A 64 7.12 12.74 6.89
C ASN A 64 7.12 11.32 6.34
N THR A 65 7.27 11.17 5.02
CA THR A 65 7.34 9.87 4.37
C THR A 65 8.58 9.11 4.80
N LEU A 66 9.75 9.78 4.85
CA LEU A 66 10.99 9.17 5.34
C LEU A 66 10.88 8.75 6.81
N TRP A 67 10.25 9.57 7.66
CA TRP A 67 9.95 9.21 9.05
C TRP A 67 9.01 8.01 9.15
N TYR A 68 7.95 7.97 8.35
CA TYR A 68 7.00 6.86 8.32
C TYR A 68 7.68 5.56 7.88
N VAL A 69 8.47 5.59 6.80
CA VAL A 69 9.21 4.41 6.33
C VAL A 69 10.29 4.01 7.33
N GLY A 70 11.03 4.98 7.88
CA GLY A 70 12.11 4.72 8.83
C GLY A 70 11.62 4.12 10.14
N VAL A 71 10.47 4.57 10.66
CA VAL A 71 9.98 4.13 11.98
C VAL A 71 8.82 3.16 11.86
N ALA A 72 7.69 3.59 11.28
CA ALA A 72 6.45 2.81 11.32
C ALA A 72 6.56 1.48 10.57
N VAL A 73 7.22 1.46 9.41
CA VAL A 73 7.42 0.22 8.64
C VAL A 73 8.32 -0.76 9.40
N ASN A 74 9.41 -0.28 10.01
CA ASN A 74 10.33 -1.12 10.77
C ASN A 74 9.70 -1.65 12.06
N VAL A 75 8.96 -0.82 12.80
CA VAL A 75 8.20 -1.27 13.97
C VAL A 75 7.19 -2.35 13.58
N LYS A 76 6.44 -2.14 12.49
CA LYS A 76 5.51 -3.15 11.97
C LYS A 76 6.21 -4.46 11.62
N LEU A 77 7.38 -4.38 10.98
CA LEU A 77 8.18 -5.55 10.60
C LEU A 77 8.65 -6.34 11.84
N VAL A 78 9.21 -5.65 12.84
CA VAL A 78 9.66 -6.29 14.10
C VAL A 78 8.49 -6.95 14.80
N LEU A 79 7.35 -6.28 14.93
CA LEU A 79 6.15 -6.86 15.54
C LEU A 79 5.65 -8.09 14.76
N ALA A 80 5.68 -8.04 13.43
CA ALA A 80 5.29 -9.18 12.59
C ALA A 80 6.24 -10.38 12.77
N LEU A 81 7.54 -10.15 12.88
CA LEU A 81 8.54 -11.20 13.13
C LEU A 81 8.36 -11.83 14.52
N LEU A 82 8.14 -11.01 15.55
CA LEU A 82 7.83 -11.50 16.91
C LEU A 82 6.54 -12.32 16.91
N LEU A 83 5.49 -11.83 16.26
CA LEU A 83 4.21 -12.53 16.15
C LEU A 83 4.34 -13.84 15.37
N SER A 84 5.17 -13.88 14.31
CA SER A 84 5.41 -15.10 13.53
C SER A 84 5.89 -16.25 14.41
N GLY A 85 6.78 -16.01 15.37
CA GLY A 85 7.22 -17.03 16.31
C GLY A 85 6.10 -17.54 17.22
N ILE A 86 5.18 -16.67 17.64
CA ILE A 86 3.98 -17.06 18.41
C ILE A 86 3.05 -17.91 17.54
N LEU A 87 2.89 -17.57 16.27
CA LEU A 87 1.98 -18.26 15.36
C LEU A 87 2.50 -19.63 14.88
N ASP A 88 3.78 -19.94 15.10
CA ASP A 88 4.41 -21.21 14.70
C ASP A 88 4.21 -22.36 15.72
N TYR A 89 3.78 -22.04 16.94
CA TYR A 89 3.59 -23.07 17.97
C TYR A 89 2.49 -24.07 17.61
N PRO A 90 2.65 -25.37 17.97
CA PRO A 90 1.75 -26.46 17.55
C PRO A 90 0.39 -26.49 18.28
N PHE A 91 -0.01 -25.42 18.98
CA PHE A 91 -1.26 -25.40 19.73
C PHE A 91 -2.47 -25.10 18.85
N ARG A 92 -3.58 -25.83 19.04
CA ARG A 92 -4.81 -25.66 18.26
C ARG A 92 -5.43 -24.25 18.31
N TRP A 93 -5.35 -23.54 19.44
CA TRP A 93 -5.92 -22.18 19.57
C TRP A 93 -5.12 -21.14 18.79
N ILE A 94 -3.87 -21.42 18.45
CA ILE A 94 -3.02 -20.53 17.65
C ILE A 94 -3.53 -20.46 16.21
N ARG A 95 -4.14 -21.54 15.70
CA ARG A 95 -4.84 -21.51 14.41
C ARG A 95 -5.99 -20.50 14.40
N VAL A 96 -6.71 -20.36 15.52
CA VAL A 96 -7.78 -19.36 15.66
C VAL A 96 -7.19 -17.96 15.72
N LEU A 97 -6.12 -17.75 16.49
CA LEU A 97 -5.45 -16.45 16.51
C LEU A 97 -4.91 -16.05 15.14
N ALA A 98 -4.25 -16.96 14.42
CA ALA A 98 -3.76 -16.71 13.07
C ALA A 98 -4.91 -16.28 12.13
N ALA A 99 -6.07 -16.93 12.23
CA ALA A 99 -7.26 -16.53 11.47
C ALA A 99 -7.78 -15.15 11.87
N LEU A 100 -7.83 -14.83 13.18
CA LEU A 100 -8.24 -13.51 13.66
C LEU A 100 -7.29 -12.39 13.16
N PHE A 101 -5.98 -12.65 13.11
CA PHE A 101 -4.99 -11.71 12.59
C PHE A 101 -5.15 -11.43 11.09
N LEU A 102 -5.77 -12.32 10.32
CA LEU A 102 -6.05 -12.10 8.90
C LEU A 102 -7.30 -11.24 8.67
N ILE A 103 -8.22 -11.13 9.64
CA ILE A 103 -9.46 -10.36 9.48
C ILE A 103 -9.19 -8.89 9.12
N PRO A 104 -8.31 -8.16 9.82
CA PRO A 104 -8.04 -6.75 9.48
C PRO A 104 -7.52 -6.55 8.06
N TRP A 105 -6.80 -7.53 7.50
CA TRP A 105 -6.29 -7.46 6.13
C TRP A 105 -7.41 -7.51 5.09
N ALA A 106 -8.53 -8.19 5.39
CA ALA A 106 -9.69 -8.27 4.52
C ALA A 106 -10.60 -7.03 4.59
N ILE A 107 -10.38 -6.12 5.55
CA ILE A 107 -11.18 -4.90 5.69
C ILE A 107 -10.81 -3.92 4.57
N PRO A 108 -11.78 -3.36 3.81
CA PRO A 108 -11.49 -2.34 2.82
C PRO A 108 -10.88 -1.10 3.48
N ALA A 109 -9.97 -0.42 2.75
CA ALA A 109 -9.21 0.70 3.30
C ALA A 109 -10.10 1.84 3.85
N LEU A 110 -11.20 2.16 3.16
CA LEU A 110 -12.08 3.28 3.54
C LEU A 110 -12.75 3.09 4.92
N PRO A 111 -13.49 2.01 5.19
CA PRO A 111 -13.99 1.70 6.53
C PRO A 111 -12.89 1.71 7.60
N GLY A 112 -11.73 1.13 7.30
CA GLY A 112 -10.58 1.15 8.23
C GLY A 112 -10.17 2.57 8.60
N ILE A 113 -9.98 3.45 7.61
CA ILE A 113 -9.64 4.86 7.83
C ILE A 113 -10.72 5.57 8.66
N LEU A 114 -12.00 5.35 8.37
CA LEU A 114 -13.10 5.97 9.10
C LEU A 114 -13.17 5.50 10.56
N SER A 115 -12.99 4.20 10.80
CA SER A 115 -12.91 3.64 12.14
C SER A 115 -11.75 4.27 12.94
N PHE A 116 -10.55 4.32 12.37
CA PHE A 116 -9.41 4.97 13.02
C PHE A 116 -9.63 6.47 13.25
N ARG A 117 -10.20 7.18 12.27
CA ARG A 117 -10.53 8.61 12.41
C ARG A 117 -11.50 8.86 13.56
N TRP A 118 -12.51 8.00 13.72
CA TRP A 118 -13.45 8.07 14.85
C TRP A 118 -12.76 7.75 16.18
N MET A 119 -11.90 6.73 16.22
CA MET A 119 -11.11 6.38 17.40
C MET A 119 -10.18 7.51 17.86
N LEU A 120 -9.63 8.28 16.92
CA LEU A 120 -8.77 9.45 17.14
C LEU A 120 -9.55 10.76 17.41
N ASN A 121 -10.88 10.71 17.54
CA ASN A 121 -11.66 11.89 17.87
C ASN A 121 -11.32 12.44 19.27
N SER A 122 -11.24 13.76 19.40
CA SER A 122 -10.85 14.44 20.67
C SER A 122 -11.92 14.38 21.78
N GLN A 123 -13.19 14.26 21.41
CA GLN A 123 -14.32 14.36 22.34
C GLN A 123 -14.88 12.98 22.72
N TRP A 124 -15.03 12.07 21.76
CA TRP A 124 -15.66 10.76 21.97
C TRP A 124 -14.81 9.57 21.47
N GLY A 125 -13.56 9.81 21.09
CA GLY A 125 -12.68 8.76 20.58
C GLY A 125 -12.18 7.84 21.70
N ILE A 126 -12.10 6.54 21.40
CA ILE A 126 -11.66 5.52 22.36
C ILE A 126 -10.26 5.83 22.92
N PHE A 127 -9.35 6.39 22.12
CA PHE A 127 -7.99 6.69 22.60
C PHE A 127 -7.98 7.77 23.67
N ASN A 128 -8.77 8.84 23.49
CA ASN A 128 -8.88 9.90 24.50
C ASN A 128 -9.68 9.44 25.72
N TYR A 129 -10.72 8.62 25.52
CA TYR A 129 -11.41 7.99 26.64
C TYR A 129 -10.44 7.21 27.52
N LEU A 130 -9.57 6.37 26.94
CA LEU A 130 -8.55 5.64 27.67
C LEU A 130 -7.59 6.58 28.41
N LEU A 131 -7.10 7.66 27.78
CA LEU A 131 -6.27 8.66 28.45
C LEU A 131 -6.96 9.24 29.69
N THR A 132 -8.23 9.65 29.57
CA THR A 132 -8.98 10.24 30.69
C THR A 132 -9.23 9.25 31.84
N VAL A 133 -9.39 7.96 31.56
CA VAL A 133 -9.50 6.91 32.59
C VAL A 133 -8.23 6.81 33.43
N PHE A 134 -7.06 7.05 32.82
CA PHE A 134 -5.77 7.12 33.51
C PHE A 134 -5.45 8.52 34.06
N GLY A 135 -6.40 9.45 34.04
CA GLY A 135 -6.23 10.82 34.53
C GLY A 135 -5.40 11.73 33.61
N LEU A 136 -5.15 11.34 32.37
CA LEU A 136 -4.42 12.12 31.38
C LEU A 136 -5.38 13.04 30.58
N PRO A 137 -4.91 14.22 30.13
CA PRO A 137 -5.73 15.13 29.33
C PRO A 137 -6.02 14.55 27.94
N SER A 138 -7.15 14.96 27.36
CA SER A 138 -7.49 14.62 25.97
C SER A 138 -6.54 15.31 24.99
N VAL A 139 -6.15 14.56 23.95
CA VAL A 139 -5.25 15.01 22.88
C VAL A 139 -6.06 15.11 21.57
N PRO A 140 -6.05 16.28 20.90
CA PRO A 140 -6.63 16.45 19.57
C PRO A 140 -5.68 15.94 18.48
N TRP A 141 -5.56 14.61 18.38
CA TRP A 141 -4.61 13.87 17.53
C TRP A 141 -4.51 14.35 16.08
N LEU A 142 -5.66 14.68 15.47
CA LEU A 142 -5.75 15.07 14.06
C LEU A 142 -5.70 16.59 13.83
N ALA A 143 -5.77 17.39 14.90
CA ALA A 143 -5.81 18.86 14.82
C ALA A 143 -4.55 19.53 15.38
N GLN A 144 -3.57 18.75 15.83
CA GLN A 144 -2.26 19.24 16.27
C GLN A 144 -1.18 18.82 15.27
N TYR A 145 -0.35 19.80 14.88
CA TYR A 145 0.74 19.64 13.91
C TYR A 145 1.65 18.43 14.22
N TRP A 146 2.08 18.31 15.47
CA TRP A 146 3.02 17.27 15.90
C TRP A 146 2.45 15.85 15.86
N THR A 147 1.15 15.69 16.17
CA THR A 147 0.50 14.37 16.20
C THR A 147 -0.10 14.00 14.84
N ALA A 148 -0.41 14.99 14.00
CA ALA A 148 -0.89 14.79 12.63
C ALA A 148 0.25 14.55 11.63
N LEU A 149 1.51 14.66 12.08
CA LEU A 149 2.71 14.62 11.22
C LEU A 149 2.68 15.73 10.16
N GLY A 150 2.38 16.97 10.55
CA GLY A 150 2.43 18.14 9.66
C GLY A 150 1.07 18.58 9.13
#